data_AF-A0A2M7FRB0-F1
#
_entry.id   AF-A0A2M7FRB0-F1
#
_cell.length_a   1.000
_cell.length_b   1.000
_cell.length_c   1.000
_cell.angle_alpha   90.00
_cell.angle_beta   90.00
_cell.angle_gamma   90.00
#
_symmetry.space_group_name_H-M   'P 1'
#
loop_
_entity.id
_entity.type
_entity.pdbx_description
1 polymer ?
#
loop_
_entity_poly.entity_id
_entity_poly.type
_entity_poly.pdbx_seq_one_letter_code
_entity_poly.pdbx_strand_id
1 'polypeptide(L)'
;MNNRYLAQITNPAVPGGTSPDSSPAQFAITLATLWQTIIIVGGLAFLLYFLLGGVTWIMAGGDKGKLEEAKGKITQGLIGLGVLAASYVIIKFIETAIGMNLL
;
A
#
# COMPACT_ATOMS: atom_id res chain seq x y z
N MET A 1 39.65 13.57 -23.39
CA MET A 1 38.67 14.67 -23.34
C MET A 1 37.63 14.30 -22.30
N ASN A 2 37.74 14.91 -21.12
CA ASN A 2 37.00 14.58 -19.92
C ASN A 2 35.62 15.25 -19.95
N ASN A 3 34.56 14.50 -20.26
CA ASN A 3 33.20 15.02 -20.30
C ASN A 3 32.49 14.91 -18.93
N ARG A 4 33.15 15.38 -17.86
CA ARG A 4 32.61 15.34 -16.47
C ARG A 4 31.73 16.55 -16.11
N TYR A 5 31.22 17.29 -17.09
CA TYR A 5 30.47 18.54 -16.87
C TYR A 5 28.97 18.39 -16.62
N LEU A 6 28.44 17.18 -16.51
CA LEU A 6 27.12 16.98 -15.90
C LEU A 6 27.38 16.41 -14.51
N ALA A 7 27.65 17.30 -13.55
CA ALA A 7 27.49 16.96 -12.16
C ALA A 7 26.02 16.57 -12.01
N GLN A 8 25.78 15.26 -12.05
CA GLN A 8 24.47 14.72 -11.87
C GLN A 8 24.04 15.10 -10.46
N ILE A 9 23.09 16.04 -10.37
CA ILE A 9 22.40 16.35 -9.13
C ILE A 9 21.53 15.13 -8.85
N THR A 10 22.16 14.10 -8.32
CA THR A 10 21.48 12.95 -7.74
C THR A 10 20.91 13.44 -6.43
N ASN A 11 19.59 13.47 -6.35
CA ASN A 11 18.92 13.68 -5.10
C ASN A 11 18.81 12.30 -4.43
N PRO A 12 19.67 11.97 -3.45
CA PRO A 12 19.62 10.67 -2.78
C PRO A 12 18.31 10.46 -2.01
N ALA A 13 17.49 11.50 -1.83
CA ALA A 13 16.14 11.37 -1.28
C ALA A 13 15.15 10.70 -2.24
N VAL A 14 15.52 10.47 -3.51
CA VAL A 14 14.67 9.85 -4.53
C VAL A 14 15.30 8.54 -5.04
N PRO A 15 14.74 7.36 -4.69
CA PRO A 15 15.29 6.07 -5.10
C PRO A 15 15.20 5.86 -6.62
N GLY A 16 16.34 5.80 -7.33
CA GLY A 16 16.41 5.61 -8.80
C GLY A 16 17.00 6.80 -9.60
N GLY A 17 17.43 7.87 -8.91
CA GLY A 17 17.77 9.17 -9.51
C GLY A 17 19.20 9.30 -10.04
N THR A 18 19.77 8.20 -10.55
CA THR A 18 21.18 8.09 -10.93
C THR A 18 21.44 8.20 -12.43
N SER A 19 20.46 8.47 -13.30
CA SER A 19 20.65 8.84 -14.73
C SER A 19 19.42 9.56 -15.32
N PRO A 20 19.55 10.50 -16.28
CA PRO A 20 18.43 10.91 -17.13
C PRO A 20 17.76 9.72 -17.84
N ASP A 21 18.55 8.69 -18.16
CA ASP A 21 18.09 7.44 -18.80
C ASP A 21 17.23 6.55 -17.87
N SER A 22 17.27 6.77 -16.55
CA SER A 22 16.46 6.04 -15.56
C SER A 22 15.13 6.73 -15.22
N SER A 23 14.74 7.79 -15.94
CA SER A 23 13.52 8.57 -15.68
C SER A 23 12.22 7.71 -15.63
N PRO A 24 11.99 6.73 -16.53
CA PRO A 24 10.81 5.86 -16.44
C PRO A 24 10.83 4.95 -15.21
N ALA A 25 12.01 4.44 -14.83
CA ALA A 25 12.19 3.60 -13.64
C ALA A 25 11.97 4.41 -12.35
N GLN A 26 12.39 5.68 -12.34
CA GLN A 26 12.21 6.58 -11.20
C GLN A 26 10.73 6.82 -10.86
N PHE A 27 9.89 7.01 -11.88
CA PHE A 27 8.45 7.12 -11.71
C PHE A 27 7.86 5.85 -11.09
N ALA A 28 8.27 4.69 -11.62
CA ALA A 28 7.76 3.40 -11.19
C ALA A 28 8.14 3.07 -9.75
N ILE A 29 9.38 3.35 -9.34
CA ILE A 29 9.85 3.16 -7.96
C ILE A 29 9.14 4.11 -6.98
N THR A 30 8.90 5.36 -7.37
CA THR A 30 8.18 6.33 -6.53
C THR A 30 6.73 5.88 -6.31
N LEU A 31 6.08 5.40 -7.37
CA LEU A 31 4.72 4.87 -7.30
C LEU A 31 4.64 3.61 -6.42
N ALA A 32 5.60 2.69 -6.57
CA ALA A 32 5.68 1.49 -5.73
C ALA A 32 5.86 1.83 -4.25
N THR A 33 6.71 2.82 -3.95
CA THR A 33 6.96 3.28 -2.57
C THR A 33 5.70 3.91 -1.96
N LEU A 34 4.98 4.74 -2.71
CA LEU A 34 3.70 5.31 -2.28
C LEU A 34 2.67 4.21 -2.01
N TRP A 35 2.56 3.25 -2.92
CA TRP A 35 1.65 2.13 -2.76
C TRP A 35 1.97 1.28 -1.53
N GLN A 36 3.24 0.93 -1.32
CA GLN A 36 3.69 0.18 -0.14
C GLN A 36 3.32 0.93 1.16
N THR A 37 3.47 2.26 1.17
CA THR A 37 3.06 3.09 2.30
C THR A 37 1.56 2.98 2.57
N ILE A 38 0.73 3.03 1.53
CA ILE A 38 -0.74 2.88 1.64
C ILE A 38 -1.10 1.50 2.18
N ILE A 39 -0.43 0.42 1.73
CA ILE A 39 -0.70 -0.94 2.20
C ILE A 39 -0.38 -1.09 3.68
N ILE A 40 0.74 -0.55 4.14
CA ILE A 40 1.13 -0.59 5.56
C ILE A 40 0.09 0.16 6.42
N VAL A 41 -0.26 1.37 6.01
CA VAL A 41 -1.26 2.19 6.73
C VAL A 41 -2.64 1.52 6.69
N GLY A 42 -3.04 0.97 5.54
CA GLY A 42 -4.29 0.26 5.35
C GLY A 42 -4.38 -1.02 6.18
N GLY A 43 -3.30 -1.80 6.24
CA GLY A 43 -3.20 -2.99 7.09
C GLY A 43 -3.28 -2.66 8.58
N LEU A 44 -2.64 -1.57 9.01
CA LEU A 44 -2.75 -1.09 10.38
C LEU A 44 -4.17 -0.62 10.69
N ALA A 45 -4.80 0.13 9.79
CA ALA A 45 -6.19 0.54 9.95
C ALA A 45 -7.14 -0.66 10.03
N PHE A 46 -6.95 -1.68 9.19
CA PHE A 46 -7.70 -2.94 9.26
C PHE A 46 -7.59 -3.59 10.64
N LEU A 47 -6.38 -3.71 11.19
CA LEU A 47 -6.19 -4.29 12.51
C LEU A 47 -6.94 -3.52 13.60
N LEU A 48 -6.90 -2.19 13.56
CA LEU A 48 -7.64 -1.35 14.51
C LEU A 48 -9.16 -1.55 14.41
N TYR A 49 -9.71 -1.52 13.19
CA TYR A 49 -11.14 -1.74 12.97
C TYR A 49 -11.59 -3.16 13.33
N PHE A 50 -10.75 -4.16 13.04
CA PHE A 50 -11.01 -5.55 13.36
C PHE A 50 -11.02 -5.77 14.88
N LEU A 51 -10.03 -5.22 15.59
CA LEU A 51 -9.98 -5.26 17.06
C LEU A 51 -11.19 -4.55 17.68
N LEU A 52 -11.51 -3.34 17.23
CA LEU A 52 -12.67 -2.59 17.73
C LEU A 52 -13.98 -3.34 17.47
N GLY A 53 -14.14 -3.94 16.28
CA GLY A 53 -15.28 -4.79 15.95
C GLY A 53 -15.38 -6.02 16.86
N GLY A 54 -14.26 -6.70 17.11
CA GLY A 54 -14.19 -7.86 18.01
C GLY A 54 -14.52 -7.50 19.46
N VAL A 55 -13.94 -6.43 19.99
CA VAL A 55 -14.27 -5.95 21.35
C VAL A 55 -15.75 -5.55 21.44
N THR A 56 -16.30 -4.87 20.42
CA THR A 56 -17.73 -4.51 20.39
C THR A 56 -18.63 -5.75 20.39
N TRP A 57 -18.23 -6.83 19.70
CA TRP A 57 -18.96 -8.10 19.71
C TRP A 57 -18.97 -8.70 21.13
N ILE A 58 -17.81 -8.79 21.79
CA ILE A 58 -17.71 -9.34 23.15
C ILE A 58 -18.55 -8.51 24.13
N MET A 59 -18.52 -7.18 24.02
CA MET A 59 -19.29 -6.27 24.86
C MET A 59 -20.80 -6.24 24.53
N ALA A 60 -21.23 -6.77 23.39
CA ALA A 60 -22.63 -6.72 22.97
C ALA A 60 -23.55 -7.53 23.90
N GLY A 61 -23.04 -8.59 24.55
CA GLY A 61 -23.74 -9.27 25.66
C GLY A 61 -25.16 -9.78 25.38
N GLY A 62 -25.57 -9.89 24.11
CA GLY A 62 -26.94 -10.27 23.70
C GLY A 62 -27.80 -9.13 23.14
N ASP A 63 -27.35 -7.88 23.19
CA ASP A 63 -27.97 -6.75 22.51
C ASP A 63 -27.81 -6.90 20.98
N LYS A 64 -28.93 -7.07 20.29
CA LYS A 64 -28.95 -7.28 18.83
C LYS A 64 -28.37 -6.10 18.06
N GLY A 65 -28.59 -4.86 18.52
CA GLY A 65 -28.10 -3.67 17.82
C GLY A 65 -26.58 -3.57 17.85
N LYS A 66 -25.98 -3.78 19.03
CA LYS A 66 -24.52 -3.81 19.18
C LYS A 66 -23.87 -4.97 18.44
N LEU A 67 -24.55 -6.12 18.39
CA LEU A 67 -24.08 -7.28 17.65
C LEU A 67 -24.08 -7.02 16.14
N GLU A 68 -25.11 -6.35 15.62
CA GLU A 68 -25.19 -5.95 14.21
C GLU A 68 -24.11 -4.93 13.85
N GLU A 69 -23.89 -3.92 14.71
CA GLU A 69 -22.81 -2.94 14.53
C GLU A 69 -21.42 -3.60 14.51
N ALA A 70 -21.17 -4.52 15.45
CA ALA A 70 -19.91 -5.26 15.52
C ALA A 70 -19.66 -6.10 14.26
N LYS A 71 -20.70 -6.80 13.78
CA LYS A 71 -20.64 -7.56 12.52
C LYS A 71 -20.38 -6.65 11.32
N GLY A 72 -21.01 -5.47 11.30
CA GLY A 72 -20.77 -4.44 10.29
C GLY A 72 -19.31 -4.02 10.25
N LYS A 73 -18.73 -3.67 11.40
CA LYS A 73 -17.31 -3.28 11.51
C LYS A 73 -16.36 -4.37 11.04
N ILE A 74 -16.59 -5.62 11.43
CA ILE A 74 -15.76 -6.75 11.01
C ILE A 74 -15.87 -6.99 9.50
N THR A 75 -17.09 -6.97 8.95
CA THR A 75 -17.33 -7.20 7.52
C THR A 75 -16.69 -6.11 6.68
N GLN A 76 -16.86 -4.84 7.06
CA GLN A 76 -16.22 -3.70 6.39
C GLN A 76 -14.70 -3.79 6.47
N GLY A 77 -14.15 -4.19 7.63
CA GLY A 77 -12.73 -4.46 7.78
C GLY A 77 -12.24 -5.55 6.81
N LEU A 78 -12.93 -6.69 6.75
CA LEU A 78 -12.58 -7.79 5.85
C LEU A 78 -12.66 -7.39 4.37
N ILE A 79 -13.65 -6.60 3.99
CA ILE A 79 -13.74 -6.03 2.63
C ILE A 79 -12.54 -5.14 2.36
N GLY A 80 -12.17 -4.26 3.30
CA GLY A 80 -10.97 -3.42 3.19
C GLY A 80 -9.70 -4.25 2.99
N LEU A 81 -9.53 -5.33 3.77
CA LEU A 81 -8.40 -6.25 3.60
C LEU A 81 -8.42 -6.93 2.22
N GLY A 82 -9.60 -7.36 1.75
CA GLY A 82 -9.77 -7.95 0.42
C GLY A 82 -9.38 -6.99 -0.70
N VAL A 83 -9.70 -5.70 -0.56
CA VAL A 83 -9.31 -4.65 -1.52
C VAL A 83 -7.78 -4.47 -1.53
N LEU A 84 -7.13 -4.45 -0.36
CA LEU A 84 -5.66 -4.36 -0.29
C LEU A 84 -5.00 -5.58 -0.95
N ALA A 85 -5.53 -6.78 -0.72
CA ALA A 85 -5.05 -8.00 -1.37
C ALA A 85 -5.24 -7.97 -2.90
N ALA A 86 -6.41 -7.52 -3.38
CA ALA A 86 -6.66 -7.35 -4.80
C ALA A 86 -5.71 -6.31 -5.44
N SER A 87 -5.38 -5.24 -4.72
CA SER A 87 -4.45 -4.21 -5.17
C SER A 87 -3.04 -4.77 -5.43
N TYR A 88 -2.57 -5.69 -4.59
CA TYR A 88 -1.27 -6.35 -4.80
C TYR A 88 -1.23 -7.14 -6.12
N VAL A 89 -2.30 -7.87 -6.43
CA VAL A 89 -2.41 -8.63 -7.68
C VAL A 89 -2.34 -7.71 -8.90
N ILE A 90 -3.01 -6.54 -8.83
CA ILE A 90 -2.99 -5.55 -9.91
C ILE A 90 -1.57 -5.04 -10.16
N ILE A 91 -0.79 -4.77 -9.12
CA ILE A 91 0.59 -4.30 -9.30
C ILE A 91 1.48 -5.39 -9.87
N LYS A 92 1.37 -6.63 -9.38
CA LYS A 92 2.11 -7.77 -9.96
C LYS A 92 1.79 -7.99 -11.45
N PHE A 93 0.55 -7.73 -11.86
CA PHE A 93 0.17 -7.75 -13.26
C PHE A 93 0.87 -6.64 -14.06
N ILE A 94 0.91 -5.42 -13.53
CA ILE A 94 1.60 -4.27 -14.15
C ILE A 94 3.11 -4.51 -14.26
N GLU A 95 3.75 -5.06 -13.21
CA GLU A 95 5.17 -5.45 -13.24
C GLU A 95 5.48 -6.41 -14.38
N THR A 96 4.62 -7.43 -14.55
CA THR A 96 4.79 -8.44 -15.60
C THR A 96 4.58 -7.83 -16.99
N ALA A 97 3.65 -6.88 -17.14
CA ALA A 97 3.38 -6.20 -18.40
C ALA A 97 4.50 -5.23 -18.82
N ILE A 98 5.12 -4.54 -17.84
CA ILE A 98 6.20 -3.57 -18.09
C ILE A 98 7.58 -4.24 -18.07
N GLY A 99 7.70 -5.47 -17.54
CA GLY A 99 8.94 -6.21 -17.43
C GLY A 99 9.90 -5.66 -16.38
N MET A 100 9.39 -4.85 -15.44
CA MET A 100 10.16 -4.19 -14.38
C MET A 100 9.65 -4.66 -13.02
N ASN A 101 10.56 -5.09 -12.15
CA ASN A 101 10.24 -5.53 -10.81
C ASN A 101 10.09 -4.31 -9.88
N LEU A 102 8.87 -4.03 -9.43
CA LEU A 102 8.53 -2.83 -8.65
C LEU A 102 8.37 -3.12 -7.15
N LEU A 103 8.00 -4.34 -6.79
CA LEU A 103 7.81 -4.87 -5.43
C LEU A 103 8.73 -6.05 -5.13
#